data_AF-A0A935B5T4-F1
#
_entry.id   AF-A0A935B5T4-F1
#
_cell.length_a   1.000
_cell.length_b   1.000
_cell.length_c   1.000
_cell.angle_alpha   90.00
_cell.angle_beta   90.00
_cell.angle_gamma   90.00
#
_symmetry.space_group_name_H-M   'P 1'
#
loop_
_entity.id
_entity.type
_entity.pdbx_description
1 polymer ?
#
loop_
_entity_poly.entity_id
_entity_poly.type
_entity_poly.pdbx_seq_one_letter_code
_entity_poly.pdbx_strand_id
1 'polypeptide(L)'
;MHAPWPAPGTPIDYSHLSVNPTSLECPPPAVAATAEAPPIARTVATPGPGIEREPRASEPMMAVGQGFMLVNAYRATGWPGTADEVWLRPTVVGRLVAARAALPSGFGLAIYDGWRSPETVRALYAHYYGNGSTLEPGFLADPDRPGPPPPHLTGAAVDLTLTWSGHALSLGTPFDEFNDRAHLASLEAADEGPDRVARDLRRVLHAAMTGAGFAPFDAEWWHFSWGDDDWARWWGLDRAFFGVTEPPQAHR
;
A
#
# COMPACT_ATOMS: atom_id res chain seq x y z
N MET A 1 -22.48 18.53 11.31
CA MET A 1 -22.73 18.05 9.94
C MET A 1 -21.39 17.96 9.27
N HIS A 2 -20.87 16.75 9.04
CA HIS A 2 -19.67 16.58 8.22
C HIS A 2 -19.99 17.06 6.81
N ALA A 3 -19.03 17.69 6.13
CA ALA A 3 -19.19 18.03 4.72
C ALA A 3 -19.59 16.75 3.95
N PRO A 4 -20.44 16.85 2.91
CA PRO A 4 -20.72 15.69 2.08
C PRO A 4 -19.39 15.17 1.52
N TRP A 5 -19.23 13.84 1.54
CA TRP A 5 -18.09 13.18 0.92
C TRP A 5 -17.94 13.64 -0.54
N PRO A 6 -16.71 13.66 -1.09
CA PRO A 6 -16.51 13.94 -2.50
C PRO A 6 -17.40 13.04 -3.37
N ALA A 7 -17.77 13.53 -4.56
CA ALA A 7 -18.62 12.77 -5.45
C ALA A 7 -17.95 11.42 -5.80
N PRO A 8 -18.71 10.32 -5.91
CA PRO A 8 -18.13 9.03 -6.25
C PRO A 8 -17.24 9.11 -7.50
N GLY A 9 -16.07 8.48 -7.43
CA GLY A 9 -15.09 8.41 -8.52
C GLY A 9 -14.20 9.65 -8.68
N THR A 10 -14.38 10.73 -7.90
CA THR A 10 -13.44 11.86 -7.94
C THR A 10 -12.18 11.58 -7.12
N PRO A 11 -11.00 12.10 -7.52
CA PRO A 11 -9.78 11.99 -6.71
C PRO A 11 -9.99 12.53 -5.29
N ILE A 12 -9.36 11.87 -4.32
CA ILE A 12 -9.36 12.36 -2.93
C ILE A 12 -8.45 13.59 -2.84
N ASP A 13 -8.94 14.65 -2.19
CA ASP A 13 -8.16 15.86 -1.94
C ASP A 13 -7.23 15.65 -0.75
N TYR A 14 -5.93 15.65 -1.03
CA TYR A 14 -4.87 15.56 -0.04
C TYR A 14 -4.07 16.86 0.10
N SER A 15 -4.50 17.95 -0.54
CA SER A 15 -3.76 19.22 -0.62
C SER A 15 -3.55 19.91 0.73
N HIS A 16 -4.36 19.58 1.73
CA HIS A 16 -4.23 20.10 3.10
C HIS A 16 -3.23 19.32 3.96
N LEU A 17 -2.68 18.21 3.48
CA LEU A 17 -1.72 17.40 4.24
C LEU A 17 -0.32 18.01 4.19
N SER A 18 0.42 17.95 5.31
CA SER A 18 1.82 18.36 5.36
C SER A 18 2.72 17.53 4.43
N VAL A 19 2.32 16.27 4.21
CA VAL A 19 2.87 15.40 3.16
C VAL A 19 1.71 15.09 2.22
N ASN A 20 1.60 15.85 1.14
CA ASN A 20 0.57 15.64 0.14
C ASN A 20 1.01 14.56 -0.87
N PRO A 21 0.45 13.34 -0.83
CA PRO A 21 0.82 12.26 -1.74
C PRO A 21 0.48 12.51 -3.22
N THR A 22 -0.31 13.54 -3.54
CA THR A 22 -0.65 13.91 -4.94
C THR A 22 0.20 15.03 -5.50
N SER A 23 1.10 15.61 -4.69
CA SER A 23 2.01 16.68 -5.11
C SER A 23 3.44 16.42 -4.68
N LEU A 24 3.81 15.16 -4.45
CA LEU A 24 5.19 14.78 -4.18
C LEU A 24 6.06 15.03 -5.43
N GLU A 25 7.26 15.53 -5.20
CA GLU A 25 8.22 15.76 -6.27
C GLU A 25 8.85 14.43 -6.72
N CYS A 26 9.05 14.30 -8.03
CA CYS A 26 9.95 13.29 -8.57
C CYS A 26 11.38 13.78 -8.30
N PRO A 27 12.23 13.03 -7.58
CA PRO A 27 13.55 13.50 -7.21
C PRO A 27 14.46 13.61 -8.46
N PRO A 28 15.59 14.32 -8.38
CA PRO A 28 16.51 14.41 -9.50
C PRO A 28 17.15 13.04 -9.81
N PRO A 29 17.57 12.78 -11.07
CA PRO A 29 18.14 11.49 -11.48
C PRO A 29 19.32 11.00 -10.62
N ALA A 30 20.08 11.93 -10.02
CA ALA A 30 21.19 11.61 -9.12
C ALA A 30 20.74 10.82 -7.88
N VAL A 31 19.53 11.07 -7.36
CA VAL A 31 18.98 10.33 -6.22
C VAL A 31 18.66 8.89 -6.61
N ALA A 32 17.97 8.69 -7.74
CA ALA A 32 17.69 7.34 -8.25
C ALA A 32 18.96 6.56 -8.60
N ALA A 33 19.99 7.24 -9.12
CA ALA A 33 21.28 6.61 -9.44
C ALA A 33 22.05 6.12 -8.20
N THR A 34 21.69 6.54 -6.98
CA THR A 34 22.30 6.00 -5.76
C THR A 34 21.85 4.58 -5.42
N ALA A 35 20.87 4.05 -6.16
CA ALA A 35 20.21 2.79 -5.88
C ALA A 35 19.85 2.03 -7.17
N GLU A 36 20.69 1.08 -7.58
CA GLU A 36 20.35 0.17 -8.69
C GLU A 36 19.55 -1.04 -8.16
N ALA A 37 18.44 -1.35 -8.83
CA ALA A 37 17.59 -2.49 -8.53
C ALA A 37 17.14 -3.19 -9.83
N PRO A 38 16.90 -4.50 -9.81
CA PRO A 38 16.55 -5.26 -11.01
C PRO A 38 15.20 -4.82 -11.60
N PRO A 39 15.00 -5.01 -12.93
CA PRO A 39 13.70 -4.85 -13.56
C PRO A 39 12.59 -5.62 -12.86
N ILE A 40 11.40 -5.03 -12.81
CA ILE A 40 10.22 -5.70 -12.26
C ILE A 40 9.65 -6.62 -13.34
N ALA A 41 9.71 -7.92 -13.10
CA ALA A 41 9.06 -8.89 -13.98
C ALA A 41 7.54 -8.78 -13.81
N ARG A 42 6.81 -8.75 -14.94
CA ARG A 42 5.36 -8.92 -14.89
C ARG A 42 5.04 -10.32 -14.39
N THR A 43 4.42 -10.42 -13.23
CA THR A 43 3.88 -11.67 -12.72
C THR A 43 2.64 -12.03 -13.54
N VAL A 44 2.64 -13.21 -14.16
CA VAL A 44 1.40 -13.79 -14.67
C VAL A 44 0.79 -14.53 -13.50
N ALA A 45 -0.37 -14.07 -13.03
CA ALA A 45 -1.14 -14.76 -12.01
C ALA A 45 -1.38 -16.21 -12.46
N THR A 46 -0.63 -17.13 -11.87
CA THR A 46 -0.85 -18.56 -12.09
C THR A 46 -1.89 -18.97 -11.05
N PRO A 47 -2.95 -19.71 -11.41
CA PRO A 47 -3.89 -20.21 -10.41
C PRO A 47 -3.14 -21.04 -9.37
N GLY A 48 -2.93 -20.45 -8.18
CA GLY A 48 -2.37 -21.17 -7.05
C GLY A 48 -3.34 -22.24 -6.54
N PRO A 49 -2.88 -23.16 -5.69
CA PRO A 49 -3.79 -24.02 -4.95
C PRO A 49 -4.81 -23.16 -4.18
N GLY A 50 -5.98 -23.73 -3.92
CA GLY A 50 -6.95 -23.07 -3.04
C GLY A 50 -6.29 -22.79 -1.68
N ILE A 51 -6.35 -21.54 -1.22
CA ILE A 51 -5.72 -21.16 0.06
C ILE A 51 -6.53 -21.77 1.22
N GLU A 52 -5.87 -22.61 2.01
CA GLU A 52 -6.37 -23.13 3.27
C GLU A 52 -6.69 -21.98 4.21
N ARG A 53 -7.92 -21.99 4.74
CA ARG A 53 -8.42 -20.83 5.47
C ARG A 53 -8.17 -20.87 6.96
N GLU A 54 -7.91 -22.03 7.55
CA GLU A 54 -7.79 -22.20 9.01
C GLU A 54 -6.80 -23.31 9.41
N PRO A 55 -6.14 -23.21 10.57
CA PRO A 55 -6.20 -22.09 11.52
C PRO A 55 -5.25 -20.94 11.12
N ARG A 56 -5.73 -19.70 11.19
CA ARG A 56 -4.90 -18.48 11.02
C ARG A 56 -4.26 -18.04 12.34
N ALA A 57 -3.08 -17.44 12.27
CA ALA A 57 -2.38 -16.87 13.42
C ALA A 57 -3.11 -15.63 13.96
N SER A 58 -3.24 -15.56 15.29
CA SER A 58 -3.95 -14.50 16.02
C SER A 58 -2.99 -13.48 16.64
N GLU A 59 -2.08 -12.93 15.85
CA GLU A 59 -1.10 -11.96 16.34
C GLU A 59 -1.79 -10.60 16.61
N PRO A 60 -1.78 -10.02 17.82
CA PRO A 60 -2.44 -8.73 18.05
C PRO A 60 -1.83 -7.64 17.18
N MET A 61 -2.60 -6.62 16.80
CA MET A 61 -2.03 -5.47 16.09
C MET A 61 -1.26 -4.55 17.04
N MET A 62 -0.29 -3.84 16.48
CA MET A 62 0.43 -2.77 17.15
C MET A 62 0.38 -1.49 16.32
N ALA A 63 0.40 -0.35 17.01
CA ALA A 63 0.59 0.94 16.36
C ALA A 63 2.01 0.98 15.78
N VAL A 64 2.14 1.43 14.53
CA VAL A 64 3.43 1.63 13.88
C VAL A 64 4.16 2.75 14.62
N GLY A 65 5.31 2.40 15.19
CA GLY A 65 6.09 3.29 16.04
C GLY A 65 7.04 4.24 15.29
N GLN A 66 7.89 4.89 16.08
CA GLN A 66 8.92 5.84 15.60
C GLN A 66 9.85 5.20 14.56
N GLY A 67 10.20 5.97 13.53
CA GLY A 67 11.14 5.57 12.47
C GLY A 67 10.54 5.41 11.08
N PHE A 68 9.22 5.54 10.96
CA PHE A 68 8.54 5.70 9.67
C PHE A 68 7.94 7.10 9.60
N MET A 69 7.90 7.69 8.41
CA MET A 69 7.05 8.85 8.16
C MET A 69 5.61 8.34 8.02
N LEU A 70 4.72 8.71 8.94
CA LEU A 70 3.31 8.29 8.90
C LEU A 70 2.47 9.41 8.31
N VAL A 71 1.89 9.16 7.13
CA VAL A 71 0.96 10.08 6.47
C VAL A 71 -0.47 9.83 6.96
N ASN A 72 -0.83 8.56 7.21
CA ASN A 72 -2.15 8.12 7.66
C ASN A 72 -3.29 8.79 6.85
N ALA A 73 -3.21 8.62 5.52
CA ALA A 73 -3.84 9.48 4.53
C ALA A 73 -5.38 9.53 4.68
N TYR A 74 -6.02 8.38 4.87
CA TYR A 74 -7.48 8.32 5.04
C TYR A 74 -7.94 8.92 6.37
N ARG A 75 -7.20 8.70 7.45
CA ARG A 75 -7.48 9.37 8.73
C ARG A 75 -7.29 10.89 8.65
N ALA A 76 -6.28 11.35 7.93
CA ALA A 76 -5.97 12.77 7.80
C ALA A 76 -6.95 13.51 6.86
N THR A 77 -7.61 12.79 5.97
CA THR A 77 -8.71 13.29 5.12
C THR A 77 -10.10 13.06 5.73
N GLY A 78 -10.17 12.40 6.90
CA GLY A 78 -11.36 12.31 7.73
C GLY A 78 -12.31 11.16 7.38
N TRP A 79 -11.86 10.13 6.65
CA TRP A 79 -12.68 8.97 6.29
C TRP A 79 -13.26 8.27 7.53
N PRO A 80 -14.47 7.68 7.41
CA PRO A 80 -15.13 7.03 8.53
C PRO A 80 -14.39 5.74 8.92
N GLY A 81 -14.51 5.36 10.19
CA GLY A 81 -13.87 4.16 10.74
C GLY A 81 -12.34 4.19 10.79
N THR A 82 -11.71 5.36 10.64
CA THR A 82 -10.25 5.51 10.71
C THR A 82 -9.78 5.68 12.16
N ALA A 83 -8.54 5.27 12.43
CA ALA A 83 -7.88 5.42 13.75
C ALA A 83 -6.76 6.46 13.68
N ASP A 84 -6.43 7.07 14.82
CA ASP A 84 -5.37 8.07 14.93
C ASP A 84 -3.99 7.47 14.62
N GLU A 85 -3.78 6.21 15.02
CA GLU A 85 -2.58 5.44 14.72
C GLU A 85 -2.73 4.62 13.44
N VAL A 86 -1.60 4.38 12.77
CA VAL A 86 -1.48 3.36 11.73
C VAL A 86 -1.26 2.01 12.43
N TRP A 87 -2.15 1.04 12.19
CA TRP A 87 -2.10 -0.28 12.83
C TRP A 87 -1.62 -1.35 11.84
N LEU A 88 -0.69 -2.21 12.28
CA LEU A 88 -0.21 -3.37 11.53
C LEU A 88 0.07 -4.54 12.49
N ARG A 89 0.23 -5.75 11.97
CA ARG A 89 0.76 -6.88 12.76
C ARG A 89 2.23 -6.62 13.14
N PRO A 90 2.68 -6.90 14.37
CA PRO A 90 4.09 -6.75 14.77
C PRO A 90 5.08 -7.43 13.83
N THR A 91 4.75 -8.60 13.28
CA THR A 91 5.59 -9.28 12.28
C THR A 91 5.72 -8.46 11.01
N VAL A 92 4.63 -7.85 10.53
CA VAL A 92 4.62 -6.95 9.36
C VAL A 92 5.47 -5.72 9.64
N VAL A 93 5.36 -5.11 10.83
CA VAL A 93 6.25 -4.01 11.25
C VAL A 93 7.71 -4.45 11.27
N GLY A 94 8.01 -5.64 11.78
CA GLY A 94 9.36 -6.22 11.74
C GLY A 94 9.90 -6.38 10.31
N ARG A 95 9.05 -6.80 9.37
CA ARG A 95 9.42 -6.85 7.94
C ARG A 95 9.65 -5.47 7.35
N LEU A 96 8.84 -4.46 7.69
CA LEU A 96 9.05 -3.07 7.26
C LEU A 96 10.37 -2.50 7.79
N VAL A 97 10.75 -2.83 9.03
CA VAL A 97 12.05 -2.45 9.59
C VAL A 97 13.19 -3.09 8.79
N ALA A 98 13.06 -4.37 8.42
CA ALA A 98 14.05 -5.06 7.58
C ALA A 98 14.13 -4.44 6.17
N ALA A 99 12.99 -4.16 5.53
CA ALA A 99 12.94 -3.48 4.23
C ALA A 99 13.64 -2.12 4.29
N ARG A 100 13.32 -1.30 5.29
CA ARG A 100 13.96 0.01 5.49
C ARG A 100 15.47 -0.11 5.71
N ALA A 101 15.91 -1.11 6.48
CA ALA A 101 17.33 -1.32 6.75
C ALA A 101 18.13 -1.78 5.51
N ALA A 102 17.47 -2.38 4.52
CA ALA A 102 18.08 -2.78 3.25
C ALA A 102 18.15 -1.65 2.22
N LEU A 103 17.47 -0.52 2.45
CA LEU A 103 17.51 0.62 1.55
C LEU A 103 18.89 1.31 1.58
N PRO A 104 19.35 1.87 0.44
CA PRO A 104 20.58 2.65 0.41
C PRO A 104 20.54 3.88 1.34
N SER A 105 21.71 4.35 1.73
CA SER A 105 21.83 5.50 2.64
C SER A 105 21.07 6.72 2.11
N GLY A 106 20.33 7.38 2.99
CA GLY A 106 19.47 8.52 2.65
C GLY A 106 18.04 8.13 2.31
N PHE A 107 17.79 6.88 1.91
CA PHE A 107 16.43 6.38 1.72
C PHE A 107 15.75 5.98 3.03
N GLY A 108 14.42 6.02 3.01
CA GLY A 108 13.54 5.55 4.07
C GLY A 108 12.16 5.22 3.50
N LEU A 109 11.17 5.05 4.37
CA LEU A 109 9.79 4.71 3.99
C LEU A 109 8.79 5.69 4.61
N ALA A 110 7.80 6.10 3.81
CA ALA A 110 6.63 6.84 4.25
C ALA A 110 5.38 6.00 4.03
N ILE A 111 4.60 5.78 5.09
CA ILE A 111 3.41 4.92 5.08
C ILE A 111 2.17 5.78 4.88
N TYR A 112 1.46 5.53 3.79
CA TYR A 112 0.18 6.15 3.49
C TYR A 112 -0.92 5.54 4.35
N ASP A 113 -0.99 4.21 4.39
CA ASP A 113 -2.06 3.50 5.09
C ASP A 113 -1.63 2.11 5.57
N GLY A 114 -2.34 1.60 6.58
CA GLY A 114 -2.13 0.27 7.18
C GLY A 114 -3.46 -0.46 7.31
N TRP A 115 -3.80 -0.97 8.50
CA TRP A 115 -5.10 -1.60 8.71
C TRP A 115 -6.27 -0.62 8.44
N ARG A 116 -7.27 -1.10 7.70
CA ARG A 116 -8.54 -0.40 7.45
C ARG A 116 -9.66 -1.10 8.20
N SER A 117 -10.54 -0.35 8.84
CA SER A 117 -11.75 -0.94 9.44
C SER A 117 -12.74 -1.41 8.37
N PRO A 118 -13.69 -2.31 8.71
CA PRO A 118 -14.79 -2.66 7.81
C PRO A 118 -15.58 -1.45 7.30
N GLU A 119 -15.70 -0.40 8.11
CA GLU A 119 -16.37 0.85 7.73
C GLU A 119 -15.53 1.64 6.70
N THR A 120 -14.22 1.77 6.93
CA THR A 120 -13.31 2.44 5.98
C THR A 120 -13.26 1.73 4.63
N VAL A 121 -13.15 0.40 4.62
CA VAL A 121 -13.14 -0.39 3.37
C VAL A 121 -14.43 -0.18 2.58
N ARG A 122 -15.60 -0.24 3.24
CA ARG A 122 -16.89 0.00 2.58
C ARG A 122 -17.00 1.43 2.05
N ALA A 123 -16.56 2.42 2.83
CA ALA A 123 -16.62 3.81 2.43
C ALA A 123 -15.76 4.10 1.19
N LEU A 124 -14.51 3.60 1.17
CA LEU A 124 -13.62 3.74 0.01
C LEU A 124 -14.17 2.99 -1.20
N TYR A 125 -14.65 1.76 -1.02
CA TYR A 125 -15.26 0.99 -2.12
C TYR A 125 -16.48 1.71 -2.70
N ALA A 126 -17.37 2.23 -1.84
CA ALA A 126 -18.54 3.00 -2.27
C ALA A 126 -18.16 4.33 -2.92
N HIS A 127 -17.06 4.96 -2.52
CA HIS A 127 -16.56 6.16 -3.18
C HIS A 127 -16.06 5.86 -4.59
N TYR A 128 -15.20 4.86 -4.73
CA TYR A 128 -14.54 4.58 -6.01
C TYR A 128 -15.41 3.78 -6.99
N TYR A 129 -16.35 2.98 -6.51
CA TYR A 129 -17.21 2.14 -7.36
C TYR A 129 -18.71 2.36 -7.15
N GLY A 130 -19.10 3.35 -6.35
CA GLY A 130 -20.49 3.71 -6.16
C GLY A 130 -21.13 4.33 -7.39
N ASN A 131 -22.44 4.56 -7.28
CA ASN A 131 -23.25 5.13 -8.35
C ASN A 131 -22.69 6.47 -8.84
N GLY A 132 -22.38 6.55 -10.13
CA GLY A 132 -21.81 7.73 -10.77
C GLY A 132 -20.30 7.66 -11.00
N SER A 133 -19.60 6.69 -10.42
CA SER A 133 -18.19 6.44 -10.76
C SER A 133 -18.05 5.80 -12.15
N THR A 134 -16.99 6.18 -12.86
CA THR A 134 -16.58 5.60 -14.15
C THR A 134 -15.32 4.75 -14.02
N LEU A 135 -14.83 4.50 -12.80
CA LEU A 135 -13.65 3.69 -12.56
C LEU A 135 -13.98 2.21 -12.74
N GLU A 136 -13.22 1.52 -13.58
CA GLU A 136 -13.37 0.07 -13.76
C GLU A 136 -12.91 -0.69 -12.50
N PRO A 137 -13.64 -1.75 -12.09
CA PRO A 137 -13.25 -2.58 -10.95
C PRO A 137 -11.88 -3.24 -11.12
N GLY A 138 -11.10 -3.31 -10.03
CA GLY A 138 -9.79 -3.99 -10.03
C GLY A 138 -8.76 -3.45 -9.05
N PHE A 139 -9.00 -2.25 -8.49
CA PHE A 139 -8.08 -1.59 -7.56
C PHE A 139 -8.50 -1.84 -6.10
N LEU A 140 -9.79 -1.62 -5.77
CA LEU A 140 -10.28 -1.87 -4.42
C LEU A 140 -10.97 -3.24 -4.31
N ALA A 141 -10.67 -3.95 -3.23
CA ALA A 141 -11.34 -5.21 -2.90
C ALA A 141 -12.79 -4.96 -2.45
N ASP A 142 -13.73 -5.70 -3.06
CA ASP A 142 -15.14 -5.69 -2.69
C ASP A 142 -15.34 -6.25 -1.27
N PRO A 143 -15.87 -5.44 -0.33
CA PRO A 143 -16.06 -5.85 1.06
C PRO A 143 -17.12 -6.95 1.26
N ASP A 144 -18.02 -7.14 0.29
CA ASP A 144 -19.13 -8.08 0.37
C ASP A 144 -18.92 -9.32 -0.53
N ARG A 145 -17.83 -9.36 -1.30
CA ARG A 145 -17.50 -10.51 -2.16
C ARG A 145 -17.19 -11.76 -1.32
N PRO A 146 -17.87 -12.90 -1.57
CA PRO A 146 -17.48 -14.17 -0.97
C PRO A 146 -16.07 -14.55 -1.39
N GLY A 147 -15.17 -14.81 -0.43
CA GLY A 147 -13.77 -14.97 -0.82
C GLY A 147 -12.78 -14.77 0.32
N PRO A 148 -11.50 -14.56 -0.02
CA PRO A 148 -10.55 -13.97 0.91
C PRO A 148 -11.01 -12.56 1.31
N PRO A 149 -10.76 -12.13 2.56
CA PRO A 149 -11.08 -10.77 2.97
C PRO A 149 -10.18 -9.75 2.24
N PRO A 150 -10.63 -8.50 2.06
CA PRO A 150 -9.75 -7.38 1.71
C PRO A 150 -8.44 -7.37 2.53
N PRO A 151 -7.26 -7.27 1.91
CA PRO A 151 -5.96 -7.40 2.59
C PRO A 151 -5.80 -6.50 3.82
N HIS A 152 -6.18 -5.22 3.70
CA HIS A 152 -6.06 -4.25 4.78
C HIS A 152 -6.89 -4.59 6.03
N LEU A 153 -7.96 -5.39 5.92
CA LEU A 153 -8.72 -5.84 7.11
C LEU A 153 -7.94 -6.81 8.00
N THR A 154 -6.86 -7.39 7.48
CA THR A 154 -6.08 -8.41 8.17
C THR A 154 -4.89 -7.84 8.95
N GLY A 155 -4.59 -6.55 8.77
CA GLY A 155 -3.40 -5.88 9.31
C GLY A 155 -2.08 -6.34 8.66
N ALA A 156 -2.18 -7.06 7.54
CA ALA A 156 -1.08 -7.65 6.77
C ALA A 156 -0.61 -6.80 5.58
N ALA A 157 -1.46 -5.86 5.14
CA ALA A 157 -1.20 -5.00 3.99
C ALA A 157 -0.81 -3.58 4.41
N VAL A 158 0.01 -2.94 3.58
CA VAL A 158 0.52 -1.59 3.78
C VAL A 158 0.65 -0.87 2.44
N ASP A 159 0.24 0.39 2.43
CA ASP A 159 0.46 1.30 1.30
C ASP A 159 1.55 2.30 1.66
N LEU A 160 2.60 2.40 0.83
CA LEU A 160 3.76 3.22 1.17
C LEU A 160 4.54 3.72 -0.05
N THR A 161 5.40 4.70 0.20
CA THR A 161 6.39 5.21 -0.76
C THR A 161 7.79 5.28 -0.14
N LEU A 162 8.79 5.54 -0.99
CA LEU A 162 10.14 5.87 -0.56
C LEU A 162 10.21 7.30 -0.01
N THR A 163 11.13 7.53 0.92
CA THR A 163 11.60 8.87 1.28
C THR A 163 13.05 9.04 0.87
N TRP A 164 13.47 10.27 0.55
CA TRP A 164 14.88 10.66 0.46
C TRP A 164 15.17 11.79 1.44
N SER A 165 16.16 11.59 2.32
CA SER A 165 16.54 12.56 3.35
C SER A 165 15.34 13.11 4.13
N GLY A 166 14.41 12.22 4.49
CA GLY A 166 13.20 12.57 5.23
C GLY A 166 12.07 13.21 4.42
N HIS A 167 12.14 13.24 3.09
CA HIS A 167 11.06 13.74 2.23
C HIS A 167 10.45 12.61 1.40
N ALA A 168 9.12 12.46 1.43
CA ALA A 168 8.41 11.47 0.62
C ALA A 168 8.55 11.76 -0.88
N LEU A 169 8.67 10.71 -1.69
CA LEU A 169 8.94 10.80 -3.11
C LEU A 169 7.73 10.38 -3.95
N SER A 170 7.57 11.03 -5.10
CA SER A 170 6.67 10.54 -6.15
C SER A 170 7.35 9.46 -6.98
N LEU A 171 6.63 8.38 -7.22
CA LEU A 171 7.05 7.24 -8.02
C LEU A 171 6.22 7.17 -9.33
N GLY A 172 5.90 8.33 -9.91
CA GLY A 172 5.37 8.47 -11.28
C GLY A 172 3.85 8.60 -11.39
N THR A 173 3.11 8.18 -10.38
CA THR A 173 1.72 8.58 -10.16
C THR A 173 1.52 8.92 -8.67
N PRO A 174 0.61 9.84 -8.34
CA PRO A 174 0.01 9.98 -7.01
C PRO A 174 -0.49 8.67 -6.40
N PHE A 175 -0.54 8.64 -5.06
CA PHE A 175 -1.32 7.67 -4.30
C PHE A 175 -2.82 7.80 -4.68
N ASP A 176 -3.54 6.67 -4.71
CA ASP A 176 -4.96 6.57 -5.12
C ASP A 176 -5.27 7.04 -6.56
N GLU A 177 -4.25 7.19 -7.41
CA GLU A 177 -4.47 7.37 -8.84
C GLU A 177 -4.68 6.02 -9.52
N PHE A 178 -5.94 5.59 -9.60
CA PHE A 178 -6.31 4.27 -10.12
C PHE A 178 -6.39 4.24 -11.66
N ASN A 179 -5.24 4.12 -12.31
CA ASN A 179 -5.13 3.92 -13.75
C ASN A 179 -3.94 3.00 -14.12
N ASP A 180 -3.82 2.66 -15.41
CA ASP A 180 -2.76 1.77 -15.90
C ASP A 180 -1.34 2.25 -15.58
N ARG A 181 -1.11 3.55 -15.38
CA ARG A 181 0.22 4.08 -14.99
C ARG A 181 0.54 3.76 -13.53
N ALA A 182 -0.45 3.54 -12.67
CA ALA A 182 -0.22 3.10 -11.29
C ALA A 182 0.19 1.63 -11.18
N HIS A 183 -0.04 0.82 -12.22
CA HIS A 183 0.40 -0.58 -12.22
C HIS A 183 1.90 -0.67 -11.95
N LEU A 184 2.30 -1.62 -11.11
CA LEU A 184 3.66 -1.77 -10.57
C LEU A 184 4.75 -1.66 -11.64
N ALA A 185 4.60 -2.41 -12.73
CA ALA A 185 5.58 -2.49 -13.83
C ALA A 185 5.26 -1.59 -15.04
N SER A 186 4.31 -0.64 -14.92
CA SER A 186 3.85 0.19 -16.06
C SER A 186 4.96 1.05 -16.68
N LEU A 187 5.94 1.47 -15.87
CA LEU A 187 7.02 2.37 -16.28
C LEU A 187 8.28 1.61 -16.76
N GLU A 188 8.26 0.28 -16.84
CA GLU A 188 9.47 -0.50 -17.16
C GLU A 188 10.09 -0.16 -18.52
N ALA A 189 9.28 0.31 -19.48
CA ALA A 189 9.71 0.76 -20.80
C ALA A 189 10.17 2.23 -20.86
N ALA A 190 10.16 2.96 -19.73
CA ALA A 190 10.58 4.35 -19.69
C ALA A 190 12.11 4.48 -19.62
N ASP A 191 12.71 5.09 -20.63
CA ASP A 191 14.17 5.19 -20.78
C ASP A 191 14.73 6.61 -20.59
N GLU A 192 13.88 7.61 -20.36
CA GLU A 192 14.30 8.98 -20.06
C GLU A 192 13.29 9.76 -19.19
N GLY A 193 13.70 10.95 -18.76
CA GLY A 193 12.84 11.89 -18.05
C GLY A 193 12.37 11.43 -16.67
N PRO A 194 11.31 12.07 -16.13
CA PRO A 194 10.75 11.74 -14.82
C PRO A 194 10.22 10.29 -14.72
N ASP A 195 9.71 9.72 -15.81
CA ASP A 195 9.20 8.35 -15.82
C ASP A 195 10.32 7.31 -15.68
N ARG A 196 11.51 7.54 -16.26
CA ARG A 196 12.70 6.70 -15.98
C ARG A 196 13.10 6.75 -14.52
N VAL A 197 13.12 7.95 -13.93
CA VAL A 197 13.47 8.12 -12.50
C VAL A 197 12.46 7.39 -11.62
N ALA A 198 11.16 7.57 -11.89
CA ALA A 198 10.09 6.87 -11.18
C ALA A 198 10.18 5.35 -11.34
N ARG A 199 10.48 4.84 -12.54
CA ARG A 199 10.74 3.41 -12.78
C ARG A 199 11.87 2.90 -11.88
N ASP A 200 13.01 3.58 -11.88
CA ASP A 200 14.18 3.16 -11.10
C ASP A 200 13.86 3.16 -9.59
N LEU A 201 13.11 4.15 -9.09
CA LEU A 201 12.64 4.19 -7.70
C LEU A 201 11.62 3.10 -7.37
N ARG A 202 10.68 2.78 -8.28
CA ARG A 202 9.76 1.64 -8.11
C ARG A 202 10.53 0.33 -8.01
N ARG A 203 11.58 0.14 -8.80
CA ARG A 203 12.46 -1.04 -8.70
C ARG A 203 13.13 -1.13 -7.32
N VAL A 204 13.63 -0.01 -6.79
CA VAL A 204 14.23 0.05 -5.45
C VAL A 204 13.22 -0.31 -4.36
N LEU A 205 12.03 0.30 -4.41
CA LEU A 205 10.94 0.00 -3.48
C LEU A 205 10.55 -1.48 -3.55
N HIS A 206 10.29 -1.96 -4.76
CA HIS A 206 9.93 -3.36 -5.02
C HIS A 206 11.01 -4.32 -4.50
N ALA A 207 12.28 -4.07 -4.79
CA ALA A 207 13.38 -4.93 -4.36
C ALA A 207 13.53 -4.96 -2.82
N ALA A 208 13.39 -3.82 -2.15
CA ALA A 208 13.46 -3.74 -0.69
C ALA A 208 12.29 -4.47 -0.02
N MET A 209 11.07 -4.27 -0.53
CA MET A 209 9.86 -4.89 0.02
C MET A 209 9.83 -6.40 -0.24
N THR A 210 10.08 -6.84 -1.46
CA THR A 210 10.14 -8.28 -1.80
C THR A 210 11.31 -8.98 -1.11
N GLY A 211 12.47 -8.32 -0.97
CA GLY A 211 13.61 -8.80 -0.20
C GLY A 211 13.30 -8.99 1.30
N ALA A 212 12.38 -8.20 1.85
CA ALA A 212 11.85 -8.40 3.20
C ALA A 212 10.73 -9.46 3.28
N GLY A 213 10.31 -10.01 2.13
CA GLY A 213 9.33 -11.09 2.02
C GLY A 213 7.91 -10.63 1.71
N PHE A 214 7.68 -9.33 1.44
CA PHE A 214 6.38 -8.83 1.01
C PHE A 214 6.05 -9.31 -0.41
N ALA A 215 4.76 -9.43 -0.69
CA ALA A 215 4.23 -9.57 -2.04
C ALA A 215 3.71 -8.21 -2.53
N PRO A 216 4.07 -7.77 -3.74
CA PRO A 216 3.48 -6.57 -4.34
C PRO A 216 2.09 -6.86 -4.91
N PHE A 217 1.34 -5.80 -5.23
CA PHE A 217 0.12 -5.89 -6.01
C PHE A 217 0.30 -5.25 -7.39
N ASP A 218 -0.04 -5.99 -8.46
CA ASP A 218 0.29 -5.59 -9.83
C ASP A 218 -0.39 -4.27 -10.25
N ALA A 219 -1.60 -3.99 -9.74
CA ALA A 219 -2.36 -2.79 -10.12
C ALA A 219 -1.94 -1.53 -9.35
N GLU A 220 -1.17 -1.64 -8.27
CA GLU A 220 -0.83 -0.52 -7.38
C GLU A 220 0.63 -0.59 -6.94
N TRP A 221 1.47 0.32 -7.46
CA TRP A 221 2.91 0.32 -7.13
C TRP A 221 3.24 0.53 -5.65
N TRP A 222 2.31 1.10 -4.87
CA TRP A 222 2.48 1.42 -3.44
C TRP A 222 2.07 0.29 -2.50
N HIS A 223 1.32 -0.71 -3.00
CA HIS A 223 0.65 -1.71 -2.16
C HIS A 223 1.48 -2.97 -1.98
N PHE A 224 1.65 -3.40 -0.73
CA PHE A 224 2.37 -4.61 -0.37
C PHE A 224 1.68 -5.40 0.74
N SER A 225 1.66 -6.73 0.59
CA SER A 225 1.07 -7.67 1.54
C SER A 225 2.10 -8.60 2.18
N TRP A 226 1.92 -8.94 3.45
CA TRP A 226 2.70 -9.98 4.13
C TRP A 226 1.84 -10.85 5.05
N GLY A 227 1.67 -12.12 4.69
CA GLY A 227 0.96 -13.11 5.51
C GLY A 227 -0.55 -13.19 5.26
N ASP A 228 -1.13 -12.40 4.36
CA ASP A 228 -2.53 -12.56 3.93
C ASP A 228 -2.65 -13.49 2.69
N ASP A 229 -3.86 -13.57 2.13
CA ASP A 229 -4.16 -14.40 0.97
C ASP A 229 -3.44 -13.93 -0.31
N ASP A 230 -3.22 -12.63 -0.50
CA ASP A 230 -2.54 -12.11 -1.69
C ASP A 230 -1.04 -12.36 -1.62
N TRP A 231 -0.46 -12.24 -0.43
CA TRP A 231 0.89 -12.69 -0.13
C TRP A 231 1.07 -14.19 -0.42
N ALA A 232 0.17 -15.04 0.07
CA ALA A 232 0.26 -16.47 -0.15
C ALA A 232 0.16 -16.82 -1.64
N ARG A 233 -0.76 -16.18 -2.40
CA ARG A 233 -0.86 -16.39 -3.85
C ARG A 233 0.44 -16.03 -4.57
N TRP A 234 1.01 -14.86 -4.29
CA TRP A 234 2.19 -14.38 -4.99
C TRP A 234 3.40 -15.29 -4.77
N TRP A 235 3.57 -15.80 -3.55
CA TRP A 235 4.64 -16.75 -3.20
C TRP A 235 4.33 -18.22 -3.57
N GLY A 236 3.17 -18.51 -4.16
CA GLY A 236 2.77 -19.88 -4.52
C GLY A 236 2.51 -20.78 -3.31
N LEU A 237 2.09 -20.20 -2.19
CA LEU A 237 1.78 -20.89 -0.95
C LEU A 237 0.29 -21.26 -0.90
N ASP A 238 -0.01 -22.35 -0.21
CA ASP A 238 -1.37 -22.85 0.01
C ASP A 238 -2.02 -22.30 1.28
N ARG A 239 -1.33 -21.44 2.03
CA ARG A 239 -1.83 -20.92 3.31
C ARG A 239 -1.41 -19.48 3.58
N ALA A 240 -2.39 -18.68 3.98
CA ALA A 240 -2.16 -17.38 4.61
C ALA A 240 -1.88 -17.57 6.11
N PHE A 241 -1.14 -16.65 6.70
CA PHE A 241 -0.93 -16.59 8.15
C PHE A 241 -2.03 -15.81 8.86
N PHE A 242 -2.57 -14.74 8.27
CA PHE A 242 -3.43 -13.80 8.97
C PHE A 242 -4.84 -13.73 8.41
N GLY A 243 -5.82 -13.66 9.31
CA GLY A 243 -7.22 -13.39 8.99
C GLY A 243 -7.61 -11.96 9.31
N VAL A 244 -8.91 -11.65 9.19
CA VAL A 244 -9.47 -10.37 9.63
C VAL A 244 -9.13 -10.12 11.11
N THR A 245 -8.85 -8.88 11.45
CA THR A 245 -8.52 -8.45 12.82
C THR A 245 -8.97 -7.03 13.08
N GLU A 246 -8.87 -6.60 14.33
CA GLU A 246 -9.17 -5.24 14.76
C GLU A 246 -8.08 -4.75 15.73
N PRO A 247 -7.85 -3.42 15.85
CA PRO A 247 -6.91 -2.88 16.81
C PRO A 247 -7.28 -3.29 18.23
N PRO A 248 -6.31 -3.40 19.15
CA PRO A 248 -6.61 -3.62 20.56
C PRO A 248 -7.59 -2.54 21.03
N GLN A 249 -8.73 -2.95 21.60
CA GLN A 249 -9.65 -2.00 22.21
C GLN A 249 -8.94 -1.35 23.39
N ALA A 250 -8.88 -0.02 23.42
CA ALA A 250 -8.40 0.70 24.59
C ALA A 250 -9.26 0.25 25.78
N HIS A 251 -8.64 -0.37 26.80
CA HIS A 251 -9.31 -0.62 28.06
C HIS A 251 -9.75 0.74 28.60
N ARG A 252 -11.06 1.03 28.51
CA ARG A 252 -11.69 2.21 29.11
C ARG A 252 -11.77 2.05 30.62
#